data_AF-A0A258B645-F1
#
_entry.id   AF-A0A258B645-F1
#
_cell.length_a   1.000
_cell.length_b   1.000
_cell.length_c   1.000
_cell.angle_alpha   90.00
_cell.angle_beta   90.00
_cell.angle_gamma   90.00
#
_symmetry.space_group_name_H-M   'P 1'
#
loop_
_entity.id
_entity.type
_entity.pdbx_description
1 polymer ?
#
loop_
_entity_poly.entity_id
_entity_poly.type
_entity_poly.pdbx_seq_one_letter_code
_entity_poly.pdbx_strand_id
1 'polypeptide(L)' 'AAMSVGERIAAVIGCTAFEAGTGKSAFIVEFDVGVAELMPNEPAASALMRAAEAVSQRQEAG' A
#
# COMPACT_ATOMS: atom_id res chain seq x y z
N ALA A 1 -5.02 14.12 1.16
CA ALA A 1 -6.00 13.28 1.89
C ALA A 1 -5.81 11.78 1.60
N ALA A 2 -5.88 11.35 0.34
CA ALA A 2 -5.81 9.92 -0.01
C ALA A 2 -4.47 9.24 0.38
N MET A 3 -3.32 9.91 0.22
CA MET A 3 -2.03 9.41 0.72
C MET A 3 -2.04 9.14 2.22
N SER A 4 -2.53 10.10 3.01
CA SER A 4 -2.66 9.97 4.47
C SER A 4 -3.57 8.81 4.88
N VAL A 5 -4.60 8.49 4.09
CA VAL A 5 -5.42 7.29 4.32
C VAL A 5 -4.62 6.02 4.06
N GLY A 6 -3.87 5.96 2.95
CA GLY A 6 -3.01 4.83 2.62
C GLY A 6 -1.96 4.54 3.70
N GLU A 7 -1.29 5.58 4.20
CA GLU A 7 -0.29 5.47 5.27
C GLU A 7 -0.90 4.93 6.57
N ARG A 8 -2.10 5.39 6.93
CA ARG A 8 -2.79 4.92 8.14
C ARG A 8 -3.19 3.45 8.05
N ILE A 9 -3.61 3.00 6.87
CA ILE A 9 -3.93 1.57 6.63
C ILE A 9 -2.66 0.74 6.77
N ALA A 10 -1.57 1.15 6.10
CA ALA A 10 -0.29 0.46 6.16
C ALA A 10 0.23 0.35 7.61
N ALA A 11 0.16 1.45 8.38
CA ALA A 11 0.61 1.47 9.77
C ALA A 11 -0.19 0.52 10.68
N VAL A 12 -1.52 0.51 10.55
CA VAL A 12 -2.37 -0.40 11.34
C VAL A 12 -2.07 -1.86 11.01
N ILE A 13 -1.91 -2.18 9.73
CA ILE A 13 -1.59 -3.54 9.30
C ILE A 13 -0.20 -3.96 9.79
N GLY A 14 0.81 -3.10 9.67
CA GLY A 14 2.17 -3.36 10.16
C GLY A 14 2.25 -3.61 11.66
N CYS A 15 1.36 -3.00 12.44
CA CYS A 15 1.26 -3.21 13.89
C CYS A 15 0.38 -4.40 14.28
N THR A 16 -0.21 -5.12 13.33
CA THR A 16 -1.11 -6.26 13.59
C THR A 16 -0.34 -7.58 13.49
N ALA A 17 -0.42 -8.40 14.54
CA ALA A 17 0.06 -9.78 14.50
C ALA A 17 -1.04 -10.69 13.91
N PHE A 18 -0.77 -11.27 12.74
CA PHE A 18 -1.67 -12.15 12.02
C PHE A 18 -1.45 -13.62 12.40
N GLU A 19 -2.56 -14.36 12.51
CA GLU A 19 -2.57 -15.79 12.79
C GLU A 19 -2.20 -16.58 11.52
N ALA A 20 -1.31 -17.57 11.65
CA ALA A 20 -0.72 -18.31 10.54
C ALA A 20 -1.28 -19.74 10.34
N GLY A 21 -2.28 -20.11 11.14
CA GLY A 21 -2.78 -21.46 11.30
C GLY A 21 -2.19 -22.21 12.50
N THR A 22 -2.82 -23.33 12.83
CA THR A 22 -2.52 -24.12 14.03
C THR A 22 -1.05 -24.53 14.14
N GLY A 23 -0.43 -24.22 15.28
CA GLY A 23 0.96 -24.59 15.58
C GLY A 23 2.02 -23.74 14.89
N LYS A 24 1.63 -22.67 14.18
CA LYS A 24 2.56 -21.74 13.52
C LYS A 24 2.67 -20.43 14.30
N SER A 25 3.84 -19.81 14.24
CA SER A 25 4.06 -18.48 14.81
C SER A 25 3.25 -17.42 14.07
N ALA A 26 2.72 -16.46 14.80
CA ALA A 26 2.13 -15.27 14.21
C ALA A 26 3.18 -14.49 13.39
N PHE A 27 2.70 -13.67 12.46
CA PHE A 27 3.54 -12.85 11.59
C PHE A 27 2.98 -11.45 11.46
N ILE A 28 3.81 -10.51 11.01
CA ILE A 28 3.41 -9.14 10.67
C ILE A 28 3.53 -8.96 9.15
N VAL A 29 2.83 -7.98 8.60
CA VAL A 29 2.90 -7.65 7.17
C VAL A 29 3.09 -6.15 7.01
N GLU A 30 4.08 -5.77 6.20
CA GLU A 30 4.32 -4.38 5.81
C GLU A 30 3.82 -4.17 4.39
N PHE A 31 3.23 -2.99 4.15
CA PHE A 31 2.68 -2.62 2.85
C PHE A 31 3.16 -1.24 2.46
N ASP A 32 3.66 -1.12 1.23
CA ASP A 32 3.81 0.16 0.57
C ASP A 32 2.56 0.46 -0.27
N VAL A 33 1.93 1.60 0.01
CA VAL A 33 0.67 1.98 -0.63
C VAL A 33 0.91 3.17 -1.54
N GLY A 34 0.65 2.97 -2.84
CA GLY A 34 0.65 3.99 -3.88
C GLY A 34 -0.73 4.60 -4.06
N VAL A 35 -0.78 5.90 -4.33
CA VAL A 35 -2.05 6.60 -4.53
C VAL A 35 -1.94 7.54 -5.73
N ALA A 36 -2.93 7.48 -6.60
CA ALA A 36 -3.11 8.41 -7.70
C ALA A 36 -4.58 8.83 -7.78
N GLU A 37 -4.81 10.12 -8.00
CA GLU A 37 -6.15 10.63 -8.29
C GLU A 37 -6.52 10.30 -9.75
N LEU A 38 -7.74 9.82 -9.98
CA LEU A 38 -8.25 9.55 -11.32
C LEU A 38 -8.63 10.87 -12.00
N MET A 39 -7.99 11.17 -13.12
CA MET A 39 -8.25 12.40 -13.86
C MET A 39 -9.48 12.25 -14.78
N PRO A 40 -10.16 13.36 -15.14
CA PRO A 40 -11.24 13.32 -16.11
C PRO A 40 -10.78 12.69 -17.44
N ASN A 41 -11.56 11.75 -17.96
CA ASN A 41 -11.28 11.00 -19.19
C ASN A 41 -10.01 10.12 -19.15
N GLU A 42 -9.41 9.89 -17.98
CA GLU A 42 -8.30 8.96 -17.81
C GLU A 42 -8.83 7.51 -17.67
N PRO A 43 -8.24 6.52 -18.38
CA PRO A 43 -8.51 5.12 -18.10
C PRO A 43 -8.04 4.74 -16.69
N ALA A 44 -8.85 3.98 -15.94
CA ALA A 44 -8.50 3.54 -14.60
C ALA A 44 -7.15 2.79 -14.54
N ALA A 45 -6.81 2.04 -15.58
CA ALA A 45 -5.53 1.36 -15.69
C ALA A 45 -4.33 2.33 -15.64
N SER A 46 -4.44 3.49 -16.29
CA SER A 46 -3.38 4.52 -16.29
C SER A 46 -3.19 5.13 -14.90
N ALA A 47 -4.28 5.42 -14.20
CA ALA A 47 -4.21 5.91 -12.82
C ALA A 47 -3.57 4.86 -11.89
N LEU A 48 -3.90 3.58 -12.06
CA LEU A 48 -3.29 2.48 -11.28
C LEU A 48 -1.79 2.34 -11.57
N MET A 49 -1.35 2.50 -12.82
CA MET A 49 0.07 2.50 -13.17
C MET A 49 0.83 3.62 -12.45
N ARG A 50 0.28 4.85 -12.45
CA ARG A 50 0.88 5.98 -11.71
C ARG A 50 0.95 5.73 -10.20
N ALA A 51 -0.09 5.12 -9.63
CA ALA A 51 -0.08 4.73 -8.22
C ALA A 51 1.04 3.71 -7.94
N ALA A 52 1.23 2.72 -8.82
CA ALA A 52 2.30 1.72 -8.70
C ALA A 52 3.70 2.36 -8.83
N GLU A 53 3.91 3.25 -9.80
CA GLU A 53 5.17 3.98 -9.97
C GLU A 53 5.54 4.81 -8.72
N ALA A 54 4.55 5.43 -8.07
CA ALA A 54 4.76 6.19 -6.84
C ALA A 54 5.21 5.34 -5.63
N VAL A 55 5.03 4.01 -5.69
CA VAL A 55 5.60 3.07 -4.72
C VAL A 55 7.02 2.71 -5.08
N SER A 56 7.26 2.30 -6.34
CA SER A 56 8.60 1.90 -6.79
C SER A 56 9.64 2.99 -6.54
N GLN A 57 9.32 4.25 -6.83
CA GLN A 57 10.22 5.39 -6.60
C GLN A 57 10.55 5.61 -5.12
N ARG A 58 9.67 5.24 -4.18
CA ARG A 58 9.95 5.34 -2.75
C ARG A 58 10.85 4.22 -2.25
N GLN A 59 10.73 3.02 -2.81
CA GLN A 59 11.62 1.92 -2.48
C GLN A 59 13.04 2.15 -2.99
N GLU A 60 13.21 2.84 -4.13
CA GLU A 60 14.54 3.20 -4.67
C GLU A 60 15.22 4.35 -3.90
N ALA A 61 14.46 5.14 -3.16
CA ALA A 61 14.95 6.31 -2.43
C ALA A 61 15.28 6.03 -0.95
N GLY A 62 14.96 4.84 -0.43
CA GLY A 62 15.24 4.39 0.94
C GLY A 62 16.46 3.50 1.03
#